data_AF-A0A662UV74-F1
#
_entry.id   AF-A0A662UV74-F1
#
_cell.length_a   1.000
_cell.length_b   1.000
_cell.length_c   1.000
_cell.angle_alpha   90.00
_cell.angle_beta   90.00
_cell.angle_gamma   90.00
#
_symmetry.space_group_name_H-M   'P 1'
#
loop_
_entity.id
_entity.type
_entity.pdbx_description
1 polymer ?
#
loop_
_entity_poly.entity_id
_entity_poly.type
_entity_poly.pdbx_seq_one_letter_code
_entity_poly.pdbx_strand_id
1 'polypeptide(L)'
;MNTTITVPKRVARRIREEARRLGITSEEYLIELVTQGLDPKDRAVEYIESARELLQQSREELGKGNVRQAAEKVWGAAALAVKAYAWWREGRRLTSHGELWEYKRAVQKEIGEWIHNAWMNAVGMHVCFYEGWCAEEEVEKALKEVARLVTEVEKEIKA
;
A
#
# COMPACT_ATOMS: atom_id res chain seq x y z
N MET A 1 -9.68 -14.59 1.36
CA MET A 1 -9.12 -15.95 1.14
C MET A 1 -7.62 -15.83 1.28
N ASN A 2 -6.98 -16.60 2.15
CA ASN A 2 -5.51 -16.59 2.23
C ASN A 2 -4.94 -17.47 1.12
N THR A 3 -4.26 -16.84 0.15
CA THR A 3 -3.55 -17.54 -0.92
C THR A 3 -2.08 -17.64 -0.55
N THR A 4 -1.60 -18.85 -0.26
CA THR A 4 -0.18 -19.08 0.03
C THR A 4 0.54 -19.50 -1.25
N ILE A 5 1.56 -18.73 -1.65
CA ILE A 5 2.45 -19.10 -2.75
C ILE A 5 3.72 -19.72 -2.16
N THR A 6 3.96 -20.99 -2.46
CA THR A 6 5.20 -21.68 -2.05
C THR A 6 6.22 -21.60 -3.19
N VAL A 7 7.38 -21.02 -2.91
CA VAL A 7 8.50 -20.91 -3.86
C VAL A 7 9.78 -21.51 -3.27
N PRO A 8 10.77 -21.91 -4.10
CA PRO A 8 12.07 -22.36 -3.60
C PRO A 8 12.72 -21.31 -2.68
N LYS A 9 13.44 -21.77 -1.65
CA LYS A 9 14.09 -20.89 -0.65
C LYS A 9 14.93 -19.78 -1.27
N ARG A 10 15.64 -20.07 -2.37
CA ARG A 10 16.47 -19.10 -3.10
C ARG A 10 15.63 -17.97 -3.71
N VAL A 11 14.45 -18.29 -4.24
CA VAL A 11 13.53 -17.30 -4.82
C VAL A 11 12.92 -16.43 -3.73
N ALA A 12 12.42 -17.03 -2.65
CA ALA A 12 11.90 -16.28 -1.50
C ALA A 12 12.94 -15.33 -0.91
N ARG A 13 14.19 -15.76 -0.80
CA ARG A 13 15.29 -14.89 -0.36
C ARG A 13 15.49 -13.72 -1.31
N ARG A 14 15.51 -13.96 -2.63
CA ARG A 14 15.72 -12.90 -3.62
C ARG A 14 14.60 -11.86 -3.59
N ILE A 15 13.34 -12.28 -3.49
CA ILE A 15 12.18 -11.37 -3.35
C ILE A 15 12.38 -10.44 -2.16
N ARG A 16 12.72 -10.99 -0.98
CA ARG A 16 12.92 -10.20 0.23
C ARG A 16 14.12 -9.25 0.14
N GLU A 17 15.22 -9.69 -0.48
CA GLU A 17 16.42 -8.87 -0.66
C GLU A 17 16.14 -7.66 -1.59
N GLU A 18 15.46 -7.88 -2.71
CA GLU A 18 15.12 -6.81 -3.64
C GLU A 18 14.06 -5.86 -3.06
N ALA A 19 13.04 -6.39 -2.39
CA ALA A 19 12.03 -5.58 -1.71
C ALA A 19 12.68 -4.65 -0.67
N ARG A 20 13.57 -5.18 0.18
CA ARG A 20 14.34 -4.37 1.14
C ARG A 20 15.22 -3.34 0.48
N ARG A 21 15.91 -3.69 -0.61
CA ARG A 21 16.78 -2.77 -1.37
C ARG A 21 15.98 -1.58 -1.90
N LEU A 22 14.72 -1.81 -2.27
CA LEU A 22 13.80 -0.79 -2.78
C LEU A 22 13.00 -0.08 -1.67
N GLY A 23 13.10 -0.54 -0.42
CA GLY A 23 12.35 0.02 0.71
C GLY A 23 10.85 -0.31 0.69
N ILE A 24 10.44 -1.35 -0.03
CA ILE A 24 9.04 -1.75 -0.21
C ILE A 24 8.79 -3.15 0.38
N THR A 25 7.51 -3.53 0.51
CA THR A 25 7.13 -4.86 1.01
C THR A 25 7.38 -5.95 -0.04
N SER A 26 7.35 -7.22 0.39
CA SER A 26 7.52 -8.34 -0.55
C SER A 26 6.32 -8.43 -1.50
N GLU A 27 5.13 -8.12 -1.00
CA GLU A 27 3.87 -8.05 -1.73
C GLU A 27 3.94 -6.96 -2.82
N GLU A 28 4.39 -5.76 -2.45
CA GLU A 28 4.55 -4.64 -3.38
C GLU A 28 5.59 -4.95 -4.47
N TYR A 29 6.71 -5.57 -4.10
CA TYR A 29 7.70 -5.99 -5.09
C TYR A 29 7.15 -7.02 -6.07
N LEU A 30 6.34 -7.98 -5.59
CA LEU A 30 5.69 -8.96 -6.47
C LEU A 30 4.70 -8.30 -7.41
N ILE A 31 3.88 -7.36 -6.93
CA ILE A 31 2.96 -6.55 -7.76
C ILE A 31 3.75 -5.82 -8.86
N GLU A 32 4.84 -5.15 -8.50
CA GLU A 32 5.71 -4.46 -9.47
C GLU A 32 6.33 -5.40 -10.51
N LEU A 33 6.54 -6.69 -10.19
CA LEU A 33 7.05 -7.68 -11.14
C LEU A 33 5.96 -8.22 -12.06
N VAL A 34 4.78 -8.57 -11.53
CA VAL A 34 3.71 -9.20 -12.34
C VAL A 34 3.00 -8.21 -13.25
N THR A 35 3.04 -6.92 -12.92
CA THR A 35 2.36 -5.86 -13.69
C THR A 35 3.24 -5.21 -14.77
N GLN A 36 4.50 -5.63 -14.95
CA GLN A 36 5.45 -4.97 -15.86
C GLN A 36 5.03 -4.95 -17.34
N GLY A 37 4.18 -5.89 -17.76
CA GLY A 37 3.68 -5.97 -19.14
C GLY A 37 2.37 -5.22 -19.38
N LEU A 38 1.71 -4.77 -18.31
CA LEU A 38 0.39 -4.15 -18.41
C LEU A 38 0.50 -2.69 -18.85
N ASP A 39 -0.53 -2.21 -19.55
CA ASP A 39 -0.67 -0.79 -19.81
C ASP A 39 -0.97 -0.01 -18.51
N PRO A 40 -0.74 1.32 -18.50
CA PRO A 40 -0.88 2.12 -17.29
C PRO A 40 -2.21 2.00 -16.56
N LYS A 41 -3.34 1.88 -17.26
CA LYS A 41 -4.66 1.82 -16.63
C LYS A 41 -4.90 0.46 -15.99
N ASP A 42 -4.51 -0.60 -16.68
CA ASP A 42 -4.57 -1.96 -16.14
C ASP A 42 -3.69 -2.09 -14.88
N ARG A 43 -2.49 -1.48 -14.89
CA ARG A 43 -1.66 -1.40 -13.68
C ARG A 43 -2.36 -0.69 -12.53
N ALA A 44 -3.04 0.42 -12.80
CA ALA A 44 -3.76 1.15 -11.77
C ALA A 44 -4.84 0.27 -11.11
N VAL A 45 -5.55 -0.54 -11.90
CA VAL A 45 -6.54 -1.51 -11.40
C VAL A 45 -5.88 -2.56 -10.51
N GLU A 46 -4.81 -3.20 -10.96
CA GLU A 46 -4.09 -4.22 -10.16
C GLU A 46 -3.59 -3.65 -8.82
N TYR A 47 -3.09 -2.41 -8.82
CA TYR A 47 -2.56 -1.77 -7.62
C TYR A 47 -3.68 -1.42 -6.63
N ILE A 48 -4.81 -0.88 -7.11
CA ILE A 48 -5.90 -0.48 -6.21
C ILE A 48 -6.65 -1.70 -5.64
N GLU A 49 -6.80 -2.76 -6.43
CA GLU A 49 -7.39 -4.01 -5.95
C GLU A 49 -6.49 -4.69 -4.92
N SER A 50 -5.18 -4.71 -5.16
CA SER A 50 -4.19 -5.18 -4.18
C SER A 50 -4.21 -4.34 -2.90
N ALA A 51 -4.35 -3.01 -3.00
CA ALA A 51 -4.46 -2.13 -1.83
C ALA A 51 -5.69 -2.47 -0.97
N ARG A 52 -6.83 -2.75 -1.61
CA ARG A 52 -8.05 -3.18 -0.93
C ARG A 52 -7.87 -4.51 -0.21
N GLU A 53 -7.17 -5.46 -0.82
CA GLU A 53 -6.85 -6.75 -0.19
C GLU A 53 -5.90 -6.59 1.01
N LEU A 54 -4.91 -5.70 0.93
CA LEU A 54 -4.03 -5.40 2.06
C LEU A 54 -4.81 -4.84 3.26
N LEU A 55 -5.82 -4.00 3.04
CA LEU A 55 -6.69 -3.53 4.13
C LEU A 55 -7.47 -4.67 4.80
N GLN A 56 -7.96 -5.62 4.00
CA GLN A 56 -8.61 -6.81 4.53
C GLN A 56 -7.63 -7.66 5.35
N GLN A 57 -6.44 -7.91 4.81
CA GLN A 57 -5.39 -8.65 5.51
C GLN A 57 -4.95 -7.92 6.78
N SER A 58 -4.93 -6.58 6.81
CA SER A 58 -4.62 -5.81 8.01
C SER A 58 -5.61 -6.09 9.12
N ARG A 59 -6.92 -6.19 8.81
CA ARG A 59 -7.95 -6.57 9.80
C ARG A 59 -7.72 -7.98 10.34
N GLU A 60 -7.32 -8.89 9.47
CA GLU A 60 -7.01 -10.28 9.85
C GLU A 60 -5.76 -10.38 10.75
N GLU A 61 -4.75 -9.54 10.53
CA GLU A 61 -3.58 -9.48 11.42
C GLU A 61 -3.93 -8.90 12.78
N LEU A 62 -4.76 -7.86 12.84
CA LEU A 62 -5.27 -7.33 14.12
C LEU A 62 -6.03 -8.40 14.90
N GLY A 63 -6.92 -9.15 14.24
CA GLY A 63 -7.63 -10.27 14.86
C GLY A 63 -6.73 -11.40 15.39
N LYS A 64 -5.45 -11.45 14.98
CA LYS A 64 -4.44 -12.39 15.47
C LYS A 64 -3.50 -11.77 16.51
N GLY A 65 -3.68 -10.49 16.87
CA GLY A 65 -2.77 -9.73 17.73
C GLY A 65 -1.44 -9.33 17.04
N ASN A 66 -1.34 -9.48 15.71
CA ASN A 66 -0.12 -9.19 14.95
C ASN A 66 -0.05 -7.70 14.56
N VAL A 67 -0.01 -6.81 15.57
CA VAL A 67 -0.10 -5.35 15.39
C VAL A 67 0.91 -4.81 14.39
N ARG A 68 2.17 -5.26 14.44
CA ARG A 68 3.23 -4.81 13.50
C ARG A 68 2.90 -5.17 12.04
N GLN A 69 2.36 -6.36 11.81
CA GLN A 69 2.00 -6.82 10.47
C GLN A 69 0.72 -6.16 9.96
N ALA A 70 -0.20 -5.80 10.85
CA ALA A 70 -1.34 -4.96 10.49
C ALA A 70 -0.87 -3.56 10.06
N ALA A 71 0.01 -2.92 10.83
CA ALA A 71 0.57 -1.61 10.50
C ALA A 71 1.28 -1.61 9.13
N GLU A 72 2.12 -2.61 8.84
CA GLU A 72 2.79 -2.74 7.55
C GLU A 72 1.80 -2.82 6.38
N LYS A 73 0.71 -3.56 6.54
CA LYS A 73 -0.34 -3.71 5.52
C LYS A 73 -1.11 -2.40 5.31
N VAL A 74 -1.38 -1.64 6.37
CA VAL A 74 -1.98 -0.29 6.25
C VAL A 74 -1.07 0.65 5.46
N TRP A 75 0.23 0.64 5.74
CA TRP A 75 1.21 1.41 4.98
C TRP A 75 1.23 0.99 3.49
N GLY A 76 1.34 -0.31 3.22
CA GLY A 76 1.36 -0.85 1.86
C GLY A 76 0.11 -0.48 1.07
N ALA A 77 -1.08 -0.53 1.70
CA ALA A 77 -2.32 -0.11 1.07
C ALA A 77 -2.32 1.37 0.66
N ALA A 78 -1.83 2.26 1.54
CA ALA A 78 -1.73 3.69 1.23
C ALA A 78 -0.74 3.97 0.10
N ALA A 79 0.44 3.32 0.13
CA ALA A 79 1.46 3.46 -0.90
C ALA A 79 0.93 2.98 -2.27
N LEU A 80 0.29 1.80 -2.31
CA LEU A 80 -0.31 1.26 -3.54
C LEU A 80 -1.44 2.15 -4.06
N ALA A 81 -2.28 2.74 -3.20
CA ALA A 81 -3.32 3.66 -3.64
C ALA A 81 -2.75 4.91 -4.33
N VAL A 82 -1.72 5.53 -3.76
CA VAL A 82 -1.07 6.70 -4.40
C VAL A 82 -0.40 6.32 -5.72
N LYS A 83 0.23 5.15 -5.79
CA LYS A 83 0.79 4.62 -7.04
C LYS A 83 -0.28 4.31 -8.09
N ALA A 84 -1.40 3.73 -7.68
CA ALA A 84 -2.53 3.43 -8.56
C ALA A 84 -3.07 4.72 -9.19
N TYR A 85 -3.25 5.77 -8.38
CA TYR A 85 -3.69 7.07 -8.87
C TYR A 85 -2.69 7.67 -9.88
N ALA A 86 -1.38 7.58 -9.61
CA ALA A 86 -0.34 8.06 -10.53
C ALA A 86 -0.36 7.34 -11.89
N TRP A 87 -0.54 6.02 -11.86
CA TRP A 87 -0.68 5.21 -13.06
C TRP A 87 -1.93 5.58 -13.85
N TRP A 88 -3.08 5.70 -13.19
CA TRP A 88 -4.35 6.04 -13.84
C TRP A 88 -4.34 7.46 -14.43
N ARG A 89 -3.82 8.43 -13.68
CA ARG A 89 -3.90 9.85 -14.04
C ARG A 89 -2.87 10.27 -15.08
N GLU A 90 -1.64 9.79 -14.92
CA GLU A 90 -0.47 10.30 -15.67
C GLU A 90 0.33 9.18 -16.36
N GLY A 91 -0.01 7.91 -16.13
CA GLY A 91 0.84 6.80 -16.53
C GLY A 91 2.21 6.82 -15.88
N ARG A 92 2.30 7.42 -14.67
CA ARG A 92 3.56 7.67 -13.98
C ARG A 92 3.87 6.58 -12.96
N ARG A 93 5.06 6.00 -13.08
CA ARG A 93 5.63 5.11 -12.05
C ARG A 93 6.23 5.93 -10.90
N LEU A 94 5.86 5.60 -9.66
CA LEU A 94 6.50 6.11 -8.45
C LEU A 94 7.32 5.00 -7.79
N THR A 95 8.57 5.31 -7.42
CA THR A 95 9.58 4.33 -7.03
C THR A 95 10.22 4.59 -5.68
N SER A 96 9.89 5.71 -5.02
CA SER A 96 10.45 6.05 -3.70
C SER A 96 9.42 6.69 -2.77
N HIS A 97 9.68 6.65 -1.45
CA HIS A 97 8.87 7.35 -0.45
C HIS A 97 8.80 8.87 -0.69
N GLY A 98 9.89 9.46 -1.19
CA GLY A 98 9.92 10.88 -1.57
C GLY A 98 8.92 11.16 -2.69
N GLU A 99 8.93 10.36 -3.76
CA GLU A 99 7.97 10.51 -4.86
C GLU A 99 6.52 10.32 -4.40
N LEU A 100 6.24 9.35 -3.53
CA LEU A 100 4.91 9.17 -2.96
C LEU A 100 4.47 10.38 -2.13
N TRP A 101 5.38 10.91 -1.29
CA TRP A 101 5.13 12.09 -0.47
C TRP A 101 4.84 13.33 -1.31
N GLU A 102 5.54 13.49 -2.43
CA GLU A 102 5.30 14.59 -3.34
C GLU A 102 3.98 14.41 -4.09
N TYR A 103 3.74 13.20 -4.59
CA TYR A 103 2.59 12.90 -5.44
C TYR A 103 1.27 12.87 -4.68
N LYS A 104 1.27 12.53 -3.37
CA LYS A 104 0.07 12.62 -2.52
C LYS A 104 -0.57 14.02 -2.56
N ARG A 105 0.20 15.08 -2.88
CA ARG A 105 -0.32 16.45 -3.04
C ARG A 105 -1.26 16.58 -4.24
N ALA A 106 -1.00 15.86 -5.33
CA ALA A 106 -1.90 15.80 -6.48
C ALA A 106 -3.21 15.11 -6.09
N VAL A 107 -3.11 13.94 -5.45
CA VAL A 107 -4.28 13.20 -4.92
C VAL A 107 -5.10 14.08 -3.96
N GLN A 108 -4.44 14.79 -3.05
CA GLN A 108 -5.08 15.71 -2.11
C GLN A 108 -5.83 16.84 -2.83
N LYS A 109 -5.25 17.42 -3.88
CA LYS A 109 -5.86 18.52 -4.63
C LYS A 109 -7.12 18.08 -5.38
N GLU A 110 -7.13 16.86 -5.91
CA GLU A 110 -8.24 16.35 -6.72
C GLU A 110 -9.34 15.67 -5.88
N ILE A 111 -8.96 14.86 -4.87
CA ILE A 111 -9.91 14.08 -4.05
C ILE A 111 -10.29 14.81 -2.74
N GLY A 112 -9.36 15.55 -2.15
CA GLY A 112 -9.64 16.41 -0.99
C GLY A 112 -8.55 16.47 0.07
N GLU A 113 -8.57 17.54 0.86
CA GLU A 113 -7.56 17.88 1.87
C GLU A 113 -7.34 16.79 2.95
N TRP A 114 -8.37 16.01 3.26
CA TRP A 114 -8.30 14.91 4.24
C TRP A 114 -7.29 13.82 3.88
N ILE A 115 -6.89 13.72 2.61
CA ILE A 115 -5.83 12.82 2.12
C ILE A 115 -4.51 13.07 2.87
N HIS A 116 -4.22 14.31 3.28
CA HIS A 116 -3.04 14.59 4.08
C HIS A 116 -3.05 13.81 5.39
N ASN A 117 -4.18 13.80 6.10
CA ASN A 117 -4.31 13.11 7.37
C ASN A 117 -4.24 11.59 7.19
N ALA A 118 -4.89 11.04 6.16
CA ALA A 118 -4.79 9.62 5.84
C ALA A 118 -3.34 9.21 5.55
N TRP A 119 -2.62 10.02 4.76
CA TRP A 119 -1.20 9.79 4.47
C TRP A 119 -0.33 9.85 5.73
N MET A 120 -0.53 10.84 6.61
CA MET A 120 0.24 10.95 7.85
C MET A 120 -0.01 9.77 8.81
N ASN A 121 -1.25 9.27 8.88
CA ASN A 121 -1.53 8.05 9.65
C ASN A 121 -0.81 6.84 9.04
N ALA A 122 -0.80 6.69 7.70
CA ALA A 122 -0.08 5.61 7.03
C ALA A 122 1.44 5.67 7.26
N VAL A 123 2.04 6.86 7.21
CA VAL A 123 3.47 7.07 7.54
C VAL A 123 3.76 6.65 8.98
N GLY A 124 2.87 6.97 9.92
CA GLY A 124 2.96 6.47 11.31
C GLY A 124 2.95 4.95 11.38
N MET A 125 2.12 4.28 10.59
CA MET A 125 2.10 2.81 10.52
C MET A 125 3.41 2.23 9.98
N HIS A 126 4.05 2.89 9.02
CA HIS A 126 5.37 2.48 8.54
C HIS A 126 6.42 2.54 9.65
N VAL A 127 6.43 3.62 10.43
CA VAL A 127 7.30 3.73 11.62
C VAL A 127 6.99 2.63 12.63
N CYS A 128 5.71 2.40 12.93
CA CYS A 128 5.29 1.37 13.87
C CYS A 128 5.63 -0.05 13.43
N PHE A 129 5.65 -0.33 12.12
CA PHE A 129 6.14 -1.62 11.64
C PHE A 129 7.60 -1.86 12.04
N TYR A 130 8.48 -0.86 11.88
CA TYR A 130 9.90 -0.99 12.23
C TYR A 130 10.15 -0.95 13.74
N GLU A 131 9.51 -0.02 14.43
CA GLU A 131 9.80 0.29 15.83
C GLU A 131 8.93 -0.51 16.82
N GLY A 132 7.75 -0.96 16.39
CA GLY A 132 6.82 -1.73 17.22
C GLY A 132 6.10 -0.90 18.29
N TRP A 133 5.97 0.42 18.09
CA TRP A 133 5.42 1.32 19.11
C TRP A 133 3.89 1.42 19.16
N CYS A 134 3.20 1.12 18.05
CA CYS A 134 1.75 1.32 17.98
C CYS A 134 0.96 0.32 18.83
N ALA A 135 -0.11 0.82 19.45
CA ALA A 135 -1.19 0.01 19.99
C ALA A 135 -2.19 -0.41 18.89
N GLU A 136 -3.03 -1.40 19.18
CA GLU A 136 -4.06 -1.91 18.26
C GLU A 136 -5.02 -0.80 17.81
N GLU A 137 -5.47 0.04 18.74
CA GLU A 137 -6.41 1.14 18.50
C GLU A 137 -5.85 2.20 17.55
N GLU A 138 -4.52 2.42 17.58
CA GLU A 138 -3.84 3.34 16.68
C GLU A 138 -3.80 2.77 15.25
N VAL A 139 -3.60 1.46 15.11
CA VAL A 139 -3.68 0.79 13.82
C VAL A 139 -5.11 0.76 13.27
N GLU A 140 -6.11 0.53 14.11
CA GLU A 140 -7.52 0.59 13.71
C GLU A 140 -7.92 1.97 13.17
N LYS A 141 -7.44 3.03 13.84
CA LYS A 141 -7.65 4.41 13.39
C LYS A 141 -7.00 4.66 12.04
N ALA A 142 -5.73 4.27 11.87
CA ALA A 142 -5.03 4.43 10.60
C ALA A 142 -5.69 3.62 9.48
N LEU A 143 -6.11 2.40 9.78
CA LEU A 143 -6.84 1.54 8.86
C LEU A 143 -8.12 2.20 8.35
N LYS A 144 -8.88 2.87 9.21
CA LYS A 144 -10.11 3.60 8.81
C LYS A 144 -9.81 4.74 7.83
N GLU A 145 -8.79 5.55 8.13
CA GLU A 145 -8.40 6.68 7.28
C GLU A 145 -7.86 6.20 5.92
N VAL A 146 -7.03 5.16 5.92
CA VAL A 146 -6.48 4.59 4.68
C VAL A 146 -7.54 3.83 3.88
N ALA A 147 -8.50 3.18 4.53
CA ALA A 147 -9.63 2.56 3.84
C ALA A 147 -10.45 3.59 3.05
N ARG A 148 -10.62 4.79 3.59
CA ARG A 148 -11.24 5.90 2.86
C ARG A 148 -10.37 6.33 1.67
N LEU A 149 -9.06 6.48 1.84
CA LEU A 149 -8.11 6.78 0.75
C LEU A 149 -8.24 5.78 -0.40
N VAL A 150 -8.14 4.48 -0.11
CA VAL A 150 -8.26 3.42 -1.11
C VAL A 150 -9.62 3.48 -1.82
N THR A 151 -10.70 3.64 -1.07
CA THR A 151 -12.06 3.68 -1.65
C THR A 151 -12.26 4.87 -2.60
N GLU A 152 -11.80 6.07 -2.23
CA GLU A 152 -11.98 7.24 -3.09
C GLU A 152 -11.06 7.18 -4.32
N VAL A 153 -9.83 6.69 -4.19
CA VAL A 153 -8.96 6.44 -5.36
C VAL A 153 -9.55 5.37 -6.28
N GLU A 154 -10.14 4.30 -5.73
CA GLU A 154 -10.80 3.26 -6.52
C GLU A 154 -11.95 3.81 -7.36
N LYS A 155 -12.75 4.72 -6.79
CA LYS A 155 -13.84 5.39 -7.53
C LYS A 155 -13.32 6.17 -8.74
N GLU A 156 -12.21 6.88 -8.59
CA GLU A 156 -11.59 7.61 -9.71
C GLU A 156 -11.10 6.64 -10.80
N ILE A 157 -10.48 5.52 -10.41
CA ILE A 157 -9.92 4.55 -11.35
C ILE A 157 -11.02 3.80 -12.12
N LYS A 158 -12.13 3.47 -11.46
CA LYS A 158 -13.23 2.65 -12.01
C LYS A 158 -14.42 3.46 -12.55
N ALA A 159 -14.35 4.80 -12.53
CA ALA A 159 -15.32 5.69 -13.16
C ALA A 159 -15.19 5.69 -14.70
#